data_AF-A0A3D5UX27-F1
#
_entry.id   AF-A0A3D5UX27-F1
#
_cell.length_a   1.000
_cell.length_b   1.000
_cell.length_c   1.000
_cell.angle_alpha   90.00
_cell.angle_beta   90.00
_cell.angle_gamma   90.00
#
_symmetry.space_group_name_H-M   'P 1'
#
loop_
_entity.id
_entity.type
_entity.pdbx_description
1 polymer ?
#
loop_
_entity_poly.entity_id
_entity_poly.type
_entity_poly.pdbx_seq_one_letter_code
_entity_poly.pdbx_strand_id
1 'polypeptide(L)'
;ENPSFELNAALLSRAQVMVLNRLDDAALEELLSRAEAFYEEPLPLDDDARASLRAMADGDGRFALNLAEEVHALKPAEPFDTGALVAAVQRRAPLYDKGREGHYNLISALHKSIRGSDCDAALYWLARMLVGGEDPLYIARRLVRAAIEDIGLADPEAVHQALAAKEVFDFLGAPEGELALAQATIYLATAPKSNASYAAFGAAKRSARDTGSVAPPAHILNAPTKLMKELGYGSGYEYDHDAPQAFSGQDYFPEEVGRQKFYVPVERGFEREISKRLAYWHKLRDERET
;
A
#
# COMPACT_ATOMS: atom_id res chain seq x y z
N GLU A 1 4.86 -9.06 15.29
CA GLU A 1 3.77 -8.88 16.27
C GLU A 1 3.46 -10.19 16.99
N ASN A 2 2.48 -10.22 17.90
CA ASN A 2 2.01 -11.47 18.51
C ASN A 2 1.00 -12.15 17.55
N PRO A 3 1.31 -13.37 17.06
CA PRO A 3 0.49 -14.07 16.06
C PRO A 3 -0.97 -14.29 16.46
N SER A 4 -1.29 -14.34 17.76
CA SER A 4 -2.65 -14.59 18.24
C SER A 4 -3.62 -13.44 17.99
N PHE A 5 -3.13 -12.22 17.72
CA PHE A 5 -3.98 -11.05 17.47
C PHE A 5 -4.28 -10.81 16.00
N GLU A 6 -3.45 -11.34 15.10
CA GLU A 6 -3.49 -10.98 13.67
C GLU A 6 -3.72 -12.18 12.75
N LEU A 7 -3.55 -13.41 13.24
CA LEU A 7 -3.79 -14.64 12.48
C LEU A 7 -5.09 -15.33 12.91
N ASN A 8 -5.81 -15.90 11.94
CA ASN A 8 -7.05 -16.60 12.21
C ASN A 8 -6.83 -17.94 12.93
N ALA A 9 -7.84 -18.36 13.71
CA ALA A 9 -7.76 -19.57 14.53
C ALA A 9 -7.57 -20.88 13.73
N ALA A 10 -8.09 -20.93 12.49
CA ALA A 10 -7.94 -22.10 11.63
C ALA A 10 -6.48 -22.31 11.19
N LEU A 11 -5.71 -21.24 11.02
CA LEU A 11 -4.28 -21.30 10.74
C LEU A 11 -3.49 -21.72 11.98
N LEU A 12 -3.77 -21.09 13.13
CA LEU A 12 -3.10 -21.39 14.41
C LEU A 12 -3.31 -22.84 14.87
N SER A 13 -4.44 -23.46 14.52
CA SER A 13 -4.69 -24.88 14.81
C SER A 13 -3.80 -25.87 14.06
N ARG A 14 -3.12 -25.42 12.99
CA ARG A 14 -2.30 -26.26 12.10
C ARG A 14 -0.84 -25.81 12.02
N ALA A 15 -0.46 -24.75 12.75
CA ALA A 15 0.87 -24.18 12.74
C ALA A 15 1.47 -24.19 14.16
N GLN A 16 2.72 -24.64 14.28
CA GLN A 16 3.45 -24.56 15.54
C GLN A 16 3.95 -23.13 15.76
N VAL A 17 3.57 -22.53 16.89
CA VAL A 17 4.07 -21.21 17.29
C VAL A 17 5.33 -21.40 18.12
N MET A 18 6.43 -20.81 17.68
CA MET A 18 7.70 -20.78 18.41
C MET A 18 7.99 -19.35 18.87
N VAL A 19 8.34 -19.19 20.14
CA VAL A 19 8.82 -17.92 20.66
C VAL A 19 10.32 -17.85 20.42
N LEU A 20 10.75 -16.89 19.61
CA LEU A 20 12.15 -16.58 19.41
C LEU A 20 12.52 -15.41 20.32
N ASN A 21 13.60 -15.58 21.09
CA ASN A 21 14.16 -14.51 21.91
C ASN A 21 15.22 -13.75 21.11
N ARG A 22 15.51 -12.52 21.54
CA ARG A 22 16.65 -11.77 21.03
C ARG A 22 17.94 -12.56 21.30
N LEU A 23 18.91 -12.44 20.39
CA LEU A 23 20.22 -13.03 20.60
C LEU A 23 20.89 -12.35 21.80
N ASP A 24 21.53 -13.15 22.64
CA ASP A 24 22.40 -12.62 23.69
C ASP A 24 23.76 -12.23 23.12
N ASP A 25 24.58 -11.58 23.95
CA ASP A 25 25.89 -11.08 23.55
C ASP A 25 26.82 -12.21 23.06
N ALA A 26 26.72 -13.40 23.67
CA ALA A 26 27.49 -14.57 23.28
C ALA A 26 27.10 -15.11 21.90
N ALA A 27 25.80 -15.17 21.60
CA ALA A 27 25.30 -15.58 20.29
C ALA A 27 25.63 -14.54 19.21
N LEU A 28 25.61 -13.25 19.53
CA LEU A 28 26.08 -12.20 18.62
C LEU A 28 27.58 -12.33 18.34
N GLU A 29 28.39 -12.58 19.37
CA GLU A 29 29.81 -12.83 19.20
C GLU A 29 30.08 -14.05 18.32
N GLU A 30 29.34 -15.14 18.52
CA GLU A 30 29.45 -16.32 17.67
C GLU A 30 29.10 -16.02 16.20
N LEU A 31 28.10 -15.17 15.95
CA LEU A 31 27.79 -14.71 14.60
C LEU A 31 28.93 -13.90 13.98
N LEU A 32 29.57 -13.01 14.74
CA LEU A 32 30.73 -12.25 14.26
C LEU A 32 31.91 -13.17 13.96
N SER A 33 32.21 -14.14 14.83
CA SER A 33 33.26 -15.14 14.59
C SER A 33 32.99 -15.96 13.32
N ARG A 34 31.72 -16.30 13.03
CA ARG A 34 31.34 -16.99 11.80
C ARG A 34 31.51 -16.08 10.56
N ALA A 35 31.22 -14.79 10.68
CA ALA A 35 31.48 -13.83 9.61
C ALA A 35 32.98 -13.71 9.31
N GLU A 36 33.82 -13.62 10.34
CA GLU A 36 35.29 -13.60 10.19
C GLU A 36 35.83 -14.88 9.54
N ALA A 37 35.30 -16.04 9.94
CA ALA A 37 35.64 -17.31 9.32
C ALA A 37 35.20 -17.37 7.84
N PHE A 38 34.10 -16.73 7.47
CA PHE A 38 33.63 -16.62 6.09
C PHE A 38 34.51 -15.70 5.24
N TYR A 39 34.97 -14.57 5.81
CA TYR A 39 35.87 -13.64 5.13
C TYR A 39 37.34 -14.08 5.13
N GLU A 40 37.68 -15.13 5.87
CA GLU A 40 39.06 -15.58 6.12
C GLU A 40 39.97 -14.49 6.74
N GLU A 41 39.37 -13.45 7.33
CA GLU A 41 40.03 -12.29 7.90
C GLU A 41 39.25 -11.81 9.13
N PRO A 42 39.93 -11.31 10.19
CA PRO A 42 39.24 -10.70 11.33
C PRO A 42 38.55 -9.40 10.92
N LEU A 43 37.47 -9.04 11.61
CA LEU A 43 36.88 -7.72 11.43
C LEU A 43 37.88 -6.66 11.91
N PRO A 44 38.07 -5.55 11.17
CA PRO A 44 38.99 -4.49 11.54
C PRO A 44 38.42 -3.64 12.70
N LEU A 45 38.25 -4.23 13.87
CA LEU A 45 37.68 -3.65 15.08
C LEU A 45 38.64 -3.87 16.24
N ASP A 46 38.78 -2.88 17.12
CA ASP A 46 39.31 -3.14 18.46
C ASP A 46 38.25 -3.76 19.37
N ASP A 47 38.65 -4.18 20.58
CA ASP A 47 37.76 -4.87 21.53
C ASP A 47 36.55 -4.01 21.93
N ASP A 48 36.76 -2.71 22.13
CA ASP A 48 35.72 -1.77 22.54
C ASP A 48 34.73 -1.50 21.38
N ALA A 49 35.22 -1.39 20.16
CA ALA A 49 34.41 -1.26 18.96
C ALA A 49 33.64 -2.54 18.66
N ARG A 50 34.24 -3.72 18.89
CA ARG A 50 33.55 -5.00 18.76
C ARG A 50 32.39 -5.12 19.76
N ALA A 51 32.64 -4.79 21.02
CA ALA A 51 31.58 -4.73 22.03
C ALA A 51 30.49 -3.71 21.67
N SER A 52 30.90 -2.55 21.14
CA SER A 52 29.98 -1.51 20.67
C SER A 52 29.14 -1.97 19.48
N LEU A 53 29.71 -2.71 18.52
CA LEU A 53 28.98 -3.28 17.38
C LEU A 53 27.89 -4.25 17.86
N ARG A 54 28.20 -5.16 18.80
CA ARG A 54 27.21 -6.07 19.40
C ARG A 54 26.11 -5.29 20.14
N ALA A 55 26.49 -4.26 20.89
CA ALA A 55 25.54 -3.38 21.58
C ALA A 55 24.63 -2.62 20.59
N MET A 56 25.16 -2.13 19.47
CA MET A 56 24.39 -1.49 18.40
C MET A 56 23.38 -2.45 17.76
N ALA A 57 23.72 -3.75 17.67
CA ALA A 57 22.83 -4.76 17.14
C ALA A 57 21.70 -5.17 18.07
N ASP A 58 21.85 -4.98 19.40
CA ASP A 58 20.81 -5.20 20.40
C ASP A 58 20.09 -6.56 20.18
N GLY A 59 20.85 -7.63 19.91
CA GLY A 59 20.30 -8.97 19.70
C GLY A 59 19.60 -9.24 18.35
N ASP A 60 19.69 -8.33 17.37
CA ASP A 60 19.34 -8.58 15.96
C ASP A 60 20.56 -9.10 15.19
N GLY A 61 20.60 -10.41 14.95
CA GLY A 61 21.72 -11.05 14.26
C GLY A 61 21.89 -10.64 12.80
N ARG A 62 20.81 -10.27 12.10
CA ARG A 62 20.91 -9.78 10.71
C ARG A 62 21.56 -8.41 10.71
N PHE A 63 21.17 -7.54 11.63
CA PHE A 63 21.78 -6.22 11.76
C PHE A 63 23.26 -6.32 12.16
N ALA A 64 23.62 -7.22 13.08
CA ALA A 64 25.01 -7.49 13.42
C ALA A 64 25.86 -7.91 12.20
N LEU A 65 25.35 -8.83 11.36
CA LEU A 65 26.04 -9.27 10.16
C LEU A 65 26.15 -8.17 9.10
N ASN A 66 25.12 -7.33 8.94
CA ASN A 66 25.20 -6.17 8.05
C ASN A 66 26.27 -5.18 8.51
N LEU A 67 26.34 -4.88 9.82
CA LEU A 67 27.41 -4.03 10.37
C LEU A 67 28.79 -4.65 10.16
N ALA A 68 28.92 -5.98 10.33
CA ALA A 68 30.16 -6.69 10.09
C ALA A 68 30.60 -6.60 8.62
N GLU A 69 29.68 -6.81 7.68
CA GLU A 69 29.92 -6.64 6.24
C GLU A 69 30.37 -5.21 5.90
N GLU A 70 29.67 -4.21 6.45
CA GLU A 70 29.99 -2.79 6.25
C GLU A 70 31.39 -2.43 6.75
N VAL A 71 31.72 -2.87 7.96
CA VAL A 71 33.03 -2.64 8.57
C VAL A 71 34.14 -3.35 7.79
N HIS A 72 33.91 -4.60 7.37
CA HIS A 72 34.85 -5.37 6.58
C HIS A 72 35.14 -4.72 5.21
N ALA A 73 34.11 -4.19 4.54
CA ALA A 73 34.25 -3.56 3.23
C ALA A 73 35.11 -2.27 3.22
N LEU A 74 35.24 -1.59 4.36
CA LEU A 74 35.97 -0.32 4.46
C LEU A 74 37.49 -0.46 4.44
N LYS A 75 38.03 -1.66 4.73
CA LYS A 75 39.47 -1.98 4.74
C LYS A 75 40.34 -0.83 5.30
N PRO A 76 40.09 -0.39 6.55
CA PRO A 76 40.82 0.72 7.13
C PRO A 76 42.29 0.33 7.34
N ALA A 77 43.18 1.33 7.38
CA ALA A 77 44.61 1.10 7.63
C ALA A 77 44.89 0.62 9.06
N GLU A 78 44.03 0.99 10.01
CA GLU A 78 44.06 0.57 11.41
C GLU A 78 42.66 0.09 11.82
N PRO A 79 42.53 -0.84 12.79
CA PRO A 79 41.24 -1.25 13.33
C PRO A 79 40.41 -0.04 13.81
N PHE A 80 39.11 -0.08 13.61
CA PHE A 80 38.22 0.95 14.12
C PHE A 80 38.19 0.92 15.66
N ASP A 81 38.37 2.08 16.26
CA ASP A 81 37.91 2.34 17.63
C ASP A 81 36.39 2.60 17.66
N THR A 82 35.81 2.70 18.84
CA THR A 82 34.36 2.94 19.01
C THR A 82 33.89 4.20 18.28
N GLY A 83 34.67 5.28 18.30
CA GLY A 83 34.31 6.54 17.65
C GLY A 83 34.35 6.44 16.13
N ALA A 84 35.36 5.77 15.59
CA ALA A 84 35.57 5.53 14.17
C ALA A 84 34.53 4.54 13.62
N LEU A 85 34.14 3.52 14.39
CA LEU A 85 33.00 2.63 14.09
C LEU A 85 31.71 3.43 13.98
N VAL A 86 31.38 4.25 14.98
CA VAL A 86 30.17 5.08 14.97
C VAL A 86 30.18 6.03 13.78
N ALA A 87 31.31 6.67 13.48
CA ALA A 87 31.44 7.54 12.32
C ALA A 87 31.31 6.79 10.98
N ALA A 88 31.83 5.56 10.89
CA ALA A 88 31.71 4.70 9.72
C ALA A 88 30.26 4.31 9.46
N VAL A 89 29.53 3.90 10.50
CA VAL A 89 28.10 3.55 10.44
C VAL A 89 27.24 4.80 10.15
N GLN A 90 27.55 5.95 10.77
CA GLN A 90 26.81 7.21 10.57
C GLN A 90 27.03 7.83 9.18
N ARG A 91 28.20 7.66 8.56
CA ARG A 91 28.50 8.22 7.22
C ARG A 91 27.58 7.69 6.12
N ARG A 92 26.91 6.55 6.32
CA ARG A 92 25.99 5.96 5.34
C ARG A 92 24.53 5.88 5.80
N ALA A 93 24.23 6.24 7.05
CA ALA A 93 22.87 6.40 7.55
C ALA A 93 22.51 7.89 7.63
N PRO A 94 22.17 8.59 6.52
CA PRO A 94 21.50 9.86 6.65
C PRO A 94 20.12 9.62 7.25
N LEU A 95 20.05 9.65 8.59
CA LEU A 95 18.86 9.91 9.39
C LEU A 95 17.60 9.20 8.86
N TYR A 96 17.63 7.86 8.82
CA TYR A 96 16.41 7.11 9.00
C TYR A 96 16.25 6.90 10.50
N ASP A 97 15.66 7.91 11.15
CA ASP A 97 15.18 7.73 12.50
C ASP A 97 14.08 6.65 12.43
N LYS A 98 14.45 5.43 12.82
CA LYS A 98 13.49 4.34 13.10
C LYS A 98 12.61 4.65 14.31
N GLY A 99 12.76 5.82 14.94
CA GLY A 99 11.67 6.47 15.64
C GLY A 99 10.46 6.56 14.70
N ARG A 100 9.35 5.93 15.11
CA ARG A 100 8.11 5.76 14.31
C ARG A 100 7.69 7.02 13.54
N GLU A 101 8.00 8.20 14.07
CA GLU A 101 7.70 9.50 13.48
C GLU A 101 8.44 9.78 12.15
N GLY A 102 9.73 9.43 12.02
CA GLY A 102 10.51 9.66 10.79
C GLY A 102 9.96 8.88 9.61
N HIS A 103 9.71 7.59 9.82
CA HIS A 103 9.05 6.68 8.86
C HIS A 103 7.70 7.23 8.37
N TYR A 104 6.80 7.63 9.28
CA TYR A 104 5.48 8.15 8.90
C TYR A 104 5.56 9.49 8.18
N ASN A 105 6.53 10.34 8.52
CA ASN A 105 6.70 11.64 7.87
C ASN A 105 7.18 11.50 6.43
N LEU A 106 8.13 10.61 6.15
CA LEU A 106 8.66 10.42 4.80
C LEU A 106 7.63 9.81 3.85
N ILE A 107 6.90 8.78 4.28
CA ILE A 107 5.83 8.21 3.44
C ILE A 107 4.67 9.19 3.22
N SER A 108 4.38 10.00 4.22
CA SER A 108 3.38 11.07 4.16
C SER A 108 3.80 12.14 3.16
N ALA A 109 5.09 12.50 3.13
CA ALA A 109 5.66 13.43 2.17
C ALA A 109 5.62 12.87 0.75
N LEU A 110 6.07 11.62 0.54
CA LEU A 110 5.96 10.92 -0.76
C LEU A 110 4.53 10.96 -1.30
N HIS A 111 3.56 10.54 -0.48
CA HIS A 111 2.15 10.50 -0.88
C HIS A 111 1.60 11.89 -1.21
N LYS A 112 1.95 12.92 -0.41
CA LYS A 112 1.54 14.30 -0.68
C LYS A 112 2.19 14.88 -1.94
N SER A 113 3.45 14.56 -2.22
CA SER A 113 4.15 14.97 -3.44
C SER A 113 3.51 14.35 -4.68
N ILE A 114 3.20 13.04 -4.64
CA ILE A 114 2.44 12.37 -5.70
C ILE A 114 1.10 13.07 -5.92
N ARG A 115 0.33 13.30 -4.85
CA ARG A 115 -0.97 13.99 -4.92
C ARG A 115 -0.87 15.42 -5.43
N GLY A 116 0.20 16.13 -5.08
CA GLY A 116 0.52 17.48 -5.53
C GLY A 116 1.08 17.54 -6.95
N SER A 117 1.24 16.40 -7.62
CA SER A 117 1.87 16.29 -8.94
C SER A 117 3.30 16.84 -9.00
N ASP A 118 4.02 16.77 -7.88
CA ASP A 118 5.43 17.13 -7.79
C ASP A 118 6.28 15.87 -7.95
N CYS A 119 6.67 15.59 -9.19
CA CYS A 119 7.40 14.39 -9.57
C CYS A 119 8.80 14.34 -8.94
N ASP A 120 9.51 15.48 -8.95
CA ASP A 120 10.88 15.56 -8.44
C ASP A 120 10.90 15.37 -6.92
N ALA A 121 9.99 16.02 -6.19
CA ALA A 121 9.87 15.81 -4.75
C ALA A 121 9.43 14.39 -4.42
N ALA A 122 8.51 13.79 -5.19
CA ALA A 122 8.09 12.41 -4.98
C ALA A 122 9.28 11.43 -5.13
N LEU A 123 10.09 11.58 -6.18
CA LEU A 123 11.30 10.78 -6.36
C LEU A 123 12.31 11.00 -5.23
N TYR A 124 12.50 12.24 -4.77
CA TYR A 124 13.37 12.54 -3.65
C TYR A 124 12.93 11.82 -2.37
N TRP A 125 11.63 11.85 -2.03
CA TRP A 125 11.11 11.16 -0.85
C TRP A 125 11.19 9.64 -0.99
N LEU A 126 10.90 9.09 -2.17
CA LEU A 126 11.09 7.67 -2.46
C LEU A 126 12.55 7.26 -2.23
N ALA A 127 13.50 7.98 -2.82
CA ALA A 127 14.93 7.69 -2.67
C ALA A 127 15.38 7.77 -1.21
N ARG A 128 14.90 8.77 -0.44
CA ARG A 128 15.16 8.89 1.00
C ARG A 128 14.66 7.68 1.79
N MET A 129 13.52 7.09 1.40
CA MET A 129 12.99 5.90 2.03
C MET A 129 13.79 4.64 1.66
N LEU A 130 14.12 4.46 0.38
CA LEU A 130 14.90 3.31 -0.09
C LEU A 130 16.32 3.31 0.50
N VAL A 131 17.04 4.43 0.42
CA VAL A 131 18.36 4.61 1.04
C VAL A 131 18.28 4.47 2.57
N GLY A 132 17.14 4.84 3.16
CA GLY A 132 16.85 4.68 4.57
C GLY A 132 16.55 3.23 5.02
N GLY A 133 16.49 2.28 4.08
CA GLY A 133 16.20 0.88 4.36
C GLY A 133 14.74 0.60 4.67
N GLU A 134 13.81 1.41 4.16
CA GLU A 134 12.37 1.14 4.25
C GLU A 134 12.01 -0.17 3.55
N ASP A 135 11.01 -0.90 4.08
CA ASP A 135 10.43 -2.05 3.38
C ASP A 135 9.84 -1.62 2.02
N PRO A 136 10.38 -2.09 0.88
CA PRO A 136 9.89 -1.72 -0.45
C PRO A 136 8.43 -2.12 -0.67
N LEU A 137 7.97 -3.20 -0.01
CA LEU A 137 6.56 -3.60 -0.06
C LEU A 137 5.67 -2.59 0.67
N TYR A 138 6.17 -1.93 1.72
CA TYR A 138 5.46 -0.83 2.36
C TYR A 138 5.28 0.35 1.42
N ILE A 139 6.33 0.74 0.71
CA ILE A 139 6.28 1.79 -0.32
C ILE A 139 5.27 1.40 -1.40
N ALA A 140 5.36 0.18 -1.96
CA ALA A 140 4.47 -0.31 -3.00
C ALA A 140 2.98 -0.26 -2.59
N ARG A 141 2.65 -0.70 -1.37
CA ARG A 141 1.28 -0.60 -0.81
C ARG A 141 0.77 0.85 -0.81
N ARG A 142 1.65 1.81 -0.55
CA ARG A 142 1.31 3.24 -0.48
C ARG A 142 1.22 3.89 -1.86
N LEU A 143 1.97 3.41 -2.85
CA LEU A 143 1.79 3.78 -4.26
C LEU A 143 0.44 3.27 -4.78
N VAL A 144 0.08 2.01 -4.51
CA VAL A 144 -1.26 1.47 -4.85
C VAL A 144 -2.38 2.27 -4.18
N ARG A 145 -2.18 2.68 -2.93
CA ARG A 145 -3.13 3.56 -2.23
C ARG A 145 -3.29 4.91 -2.94
N ALA A 146 -2.20 5.56 -3.31
CA ALA A 146 -2.24 6.84 -4.04
C ALA A 146 -2.92 6.68 -5.42
N ALA A 147 -2.66 5.59 -6.13
CA ALA A 147 -3.30 5.26 -7.40
C ALA A 147 -4.83 5.23 -7.28
N ILE A 148 -5.37 4.65 -6.22
CA ILE A 148 -6.83 4.52 -6.03
C ILE A 148 -7.45 5.78 -5.41
N GLU A 149 -6.75 6.45 -4.48
CA GLU A 149 -7.29 7.57 -3.70
C GLU A 149 -7.16 8.92 -4.43
N ASP A 150 -6.03 9.17 -5.07
CA ASP A 150 -5.68 10.51 -5.59
C ASP A 150 -5.66 10.58 -7.13
N ILE A 151 -5.49 9.45 -7.81
CA ILE A 151 -5.58 9.34 -9.28
C ILE A 151 -6.98 8.81 -9.66
N GLY A 152 -7.40 7.70 -9.05
CA GLY A 152 -8.75 7.18 -9.16
C GLY A 152 -9.12 6.82 -10.61
N LEU A 153 -10.33 7.18 -11.02
CA LEU A 153 -10.83 6.89 -12.37
C LEU A 153 -10.40 7.94 -13.40
N ALA A 154 -9.68 9.00 -12.99
CA ALA A 154 -9.08 9.91 -13.96
C ALA A 154 -7.98 9.22 -14.76
N ASP A 155 -7.32 8.21 -14.21
CA ASP A 155 -6.48 7.27 -14.95
C ASP A 155 -6.61 5.85 -14.36
N PRO A 156 -7.49 5.01 -14.92
CA PRO A 156 -7.72 3.66 -14.42
C PRO A 156 -6.48 2.75 -14.47
N GLU A 157 -5.49 3.08 -15.31
CA GLU A 157 -4.27 2.27 -15.46
C GLU A 157 -3.30 2.47 -14.28
N ALA A 158 -3.46 3.55 -13.50
CA ALA A 158 -2.59 3.87 -12.37
C ALA A 158 -2.45 2.75 -11.33
N VAL A 159 -3.55 2.04 -11.03
CA VAL A 159 -3.51 0.92 -10.06
C VAL A 159 -2.72 -0.25 -10.63
N HIS A 160 -2.82 -0.50 -11.94
CA HIS A 160 -2.10 -1.58 -12.62
C HIS A 160 -0.61 -1.28 -12.68
N GLN A 161 -0.20 -0.04 -12.97
CA GLN A 161 1.20 0.37 -12.93
C GLN A 161 1.81 0.21 -11.53
N ALA A 162 1.09 0.59 -10.48
CA ALA A 162 1.57 0.43 -9.10
C ALA A 162 1.68 -1.05 -8.69
N LEU A 163 0.73 -1.91 -9.10
CA LEU A 163 0.80 -3.35 -8.86
C LEU A 163 1.92 -4.02 -9.66
N ALA A 164 2.09 -3.65 -10.93
CA ALA A 164 3.18 -4.16 -11.77
C ALA A 164 4.54 -3.80 -11.17
N ALA A 165 4.71 -2.58 -10.64
CA ALA A 165 5.94 -2.20 -9.96
C ALA A 165 6.25 -3.08 -8.74
N LYS A 166 5.22 -3.45 -7.96
CA LYS A 166 5.35 -4.43 -6.87
C LYS A 166 5.79 -5.80 -7.40
N GLU A 167 5.14 -6.30 -8.46
CA GLU A 167 5.48 -7.60 -9.05
C GLU A 167 6.90 -7.65 -9.62
N VAL A 168 7.33 -6.58 -10.29
CA VAL A 168 8.71 -6.43 -10.78
C VAL A 168 9.68 -6.38 -9.61
N PHE A 169 9.36 -5.67 -8.53
CA PHE A 169 10.19 -5.65 -7.33
C PHE A 169 10.33 -7.04 -6.71
N ASP A 170 9.24 -7.77 -6.53
CA ASP A 170 9.27 -9.14 -6.01
C ASP A 170 10.08 -10.09 -6.89
N PHE A 171 10.05 -9.89 -8.21
CA PHE A 171 10.76 -10.72 -9.17
C PHE A 171 12.27 -10.42 -9.22
N LEU A 172 12.66 -9.14 -9.21
CA LEU A 172 14.06 -8.72 -9.38
C LEU A 172 14.80 -8.54 -8.05
N GLY A 173 14.11 -8.18 -6.97
CA GLY A 173 14.74 -7.76 -5.72
C GLY A 173 15.43 -6.40 -5.84
N ALA A 174 16.16 -5.99 -4.80
CA ALA A 174 16.98 -4.77 -4.83
C ALA A 174 18.39 -5.08 -5.39
N PRO A 175 19.03 -4.13 -6.09
CA PRO A 175 18.55 -2.77 -6.41
C PRO A 175 17.67 -2.66 -7.67
N GLU A 176 17.63 -3.66 -8.56
CA GLU A 176 17.00 -3.56 -9.87
C GLU A 176 15.48 -3.28 -9.80
N GLY A 177 14.80 -3.87 -8.82
CA GLY A 177 13.38 -3.67 -8.55
C GLY A 177 13.02 -2.26 -8.10
N GLU A 178 13.97 -1.51 -7.50
CA GLU A 178 13.72 -0.13 -7.06
C GLU A 178 13.37 0.79 -8.24
N LEU A 179 13.92 0.50 -9.42
CA LEU A 179 13.60 1.22 -10.65
C LEU A 179 12.13 1.11 -11.02
N ALA A 180 11.48 -0.02 -10.71
CA ALA A 180 10.04 -0.18 -10.95
C ALA A 180 9.20 0.69 -10.00
N LEU A 181 9.61 0.83 -8.73
CA LEU A 181 8.97 1.73 -7.78
C LEU A 181 9.15 3.20 -8.18
N ALA A 182 10.33 3.55 -8.70
CA ALA A 182 10.60 4.89 -9.24
C ALA A 182 9.72 5.18 -10.46
N GLN A 183 9.63 4.24 -11.41
CA GLN A 183 8.77 4.36 -12.58
C GLN A 183 7.29 4.56 -12.19
N ALA A 184 6.75 3.74 -11.27
CA ALA A 184 5.39 3.90 -10.79
C ALA A 184 5.19 5.25 -10.07
N THR A 185 6.16 5.70 -9.29
CA THR A 185 6.09 7.01 -8.61
C THR A 185 5.99 8.16 -9.62
N ILE A 186 6.80 8.15 -10.68
CA ILE A 186 6.75 9.14 -11.77
C ILE A 186 5.39 9.09 -12.47
N TYR A 187 4.92 7.90 -12.81
CA TYR A 187 3.63 7.71 -13.45
C TYR A 187 2.51 8.31 -12.60
N LEU A 188 2.45 7.97 -11.31
CA LEU A 188 1.41 8.46 -10.41
C LEU A 188 1.50 9.98 -10.18
N ALA A 189 2.71 10.53 -10.04
CA ALA A 189 2.92 11.96 -9.86
C ALA A 189 2.47 12.76 -11.10
N THR A 190 2.67 12.22 -12.30
CA THR A 190 2.29 12.88 -13.57
C THR A 190 0.85 12.60 -14.02
N ALA A 191 0.20 11.56 -13.48
CA ALA A 191 -1.17 11.18 -13.82
C ALA A 191 -2.22 12.26 -13.49
N PRO A 192 -3.33 12.35 -14.25
CA PRO A 192 -4.45 13.23 -13.92
C PRO A 192 -5.06 12.82 -12.56
N LYS A 193 -5.28 13.81 -11.68
CA LYS A 193 -5.75 13.54 -10.32
C LYS A 193 -7.27 13.53 -10.23
N SER A 194 -7.82 12.58 -9.47
CA SER A 194 -9.21 12.58 -9.04
C SER A 194 -9.38 11.75 -7.77
N ASN A 195 -10.03 12.36 -6.77
CA ASN A 195 -10.52 11.66 -5.59
C ASN A 195 -12.04 11.44 -5.64
N ALA A 196 -12.68 11.59 -6.82
CA ALA A 196 -14.13 11.55 -6.98
C ALA A 196 -14.71 10.20 -6.55
N SER A 197 -14.08 9.08 -6.94
CA SER A 197 -14.48 7.72 -6.54
C SER A 197 -14.33 7.50 -5.03
N TYR A 198 -13.22 7.97 -4.45
CA TYR A 198 -12.97 7.91 -3.00
C TYR A 198 -14.03 8.69 -2.22
N ALA A 199 -14.30 9.93 -2.62
CA ALA A 199 -15.31 10.79 -2.00
C ALA A 199 -16.73 10.20 -2.14
N ALA A 200 -17.06 9.67 -3.32
CA ALA A 200 -18.34 9.02 -3.60
C ALA A 200 -18.58 7.82 -2.70
N PHE A 201 -17.59 6.93 -2.56
CA PHE A 201 -17.71 5.78 -1.66
C PHE A 201 -17.80 6.21 -0.18
N GLY A 202 -17.09 7.28 0.19
CA GLY A 202 -17.26 7.91 1.51
C GLY A 202 -18.68 8.39 1.76
N ALA A 203 -19.31 9.04 0.78
CA ALA A 203 -20.69 9.51 0.86
C ALA A 203 -21.71 8.36 0.91
N ALA A 204 -21.54 7.35 0.05
CA ALA A 204 -22.39 6.15 0.04
C ALA A 204 -22.34 5.42 1.39
N LYS A 205 -21.15 5.26 1.99
CA LYS A 205 -21.00 4.66 3.32
C LYS A 205 -21.68 5.46 4.43
N ARG A 206 -21.70 6.79 4.33
CA ARG A 206 -22.44 7.63 5.29
C ARG A 206 -23.94 7.43 5.13
N SER A 207 -24.44 7.56 3.90
CA SER A 207 -25.86 7.33 3.60
C SER A 207 -26.34 5.95 4.08
N ALA A 208 -25.58 4.88 3.81
CA ALA A 208 -25.93 3.54 4.29
C ALA A 208 -25.97 3.40 5.83
N ARG A 209 -25.11 4.15 6.56
CA ARG A 209 -25.16 4.19 8.02
C ARG A 209 -26.39 4.94 8.52
N ASP A 210 -26.78 6.00 7.83
CA ASP A 210 -27.88 6.87 8.24
C ASP A 210 -29.25 6.25 7.90
N THR A 211 -29.34 5.48 6.81
CA THR A 211 -30.58 4.82 6.37
C THR A 211 -30.74 3.41 6.95
N GLY A 212 -29.66 2.76 7.37
CA GLY A 212 -29.67 1.57 8.21
C GLY A 212 -30.27 0.32 7.54
N SER A 213 -31.58 0.11 7.73
CA SER A 213 -32.29 -1.15 7.43
C SER A 213 -33.31 -1.06 6.30
N VAL A 214 -33.30 0.04 5.52
CA VAL A 214 -34.21 0.17 4.37
C VAL A 214 -33.95 -0.97 3.39
N ALA A 215 -35.01 -1.71 3.04
CA ALA A 215 -34.92 -2.83 2.13
C ALA A 215 -34.72 -2.34 0.68
N PRO A 216 -34.01 -3.09 -0.18
CA PRO A 216 -33.98 -2.81 -1.61
C PRO A 216 -35.40 -2.83 -2.22
N PRO A 217 -35.65 -2.11 -3.33
CA PRO A 217 -36.91 -2.19 -4.07
C PRO A 217 -37.29 -3.64 -4.42
N ALA A 218 -38.58 -3.97 -4.31
CA ALA A 218 -39.07 -5.33 -4.51
C ALA A 218 -38.69 -5.92 -5.88
N HIS A 219 -38.68 -5.09 -6.93
CA HIS A 219 -38.36 -5.52 -8.30
C HIS A 219 -36.90 -5.98 -8.48
N ILE A 220 -35.97 -5.65 -7.58
CA ILE A 220 -34.59 -6.17 -7.62
C ILE A 220 -34.28 -7.22 -6.55
N LEU A 221 -35.29 -7.61 -5.76
CA LEU A 221 -35.13 -8.71 -4.81
C LEU A 221 -35.10 -10.05 -5.54
N ASN A 222 -34.23 -10.94 -5.07
CA ASN A 222 -34.21 -12.32 -5.55
C ASN A 222 -35.49 -13.07 -5.12
N ALA A 223 -36.10 -13.82 -6.03
CA ALA A 223 -37.35 -14.55 -5.80
C ALA A 223 -37.28 -16.04 -6.17
N PRO A 224 -36.40 -16.84 -5.54
CA PRO A 224 -36.20 -18.24 -5.89
C PRO A 224 -37.34 -19.16 -5.42
N THR A 225 -38.07 -18.78 -4.36
CA THR A 225 -39.15 -19.60 -3.80
C THR A 225 -40.54 -19.14 -4.27
N LYS A 226 -41.52 -20.03 -4.21
CA LYS A 226 -42.93 -19.71 -4.53
C LYS A 226 -43.48 -18.60 -3.64
N LEU A 227 -43.20 -18.68 -2.33
CA LEU A 227 -43.62 -17.66 -1.36
C LEU A 227 -43.04 -16.28 -1.70
N MET A 228 -41.77 -16.19 -2.07
CA MET A 228 -41.15 -14.89 -2.42
C MET A 228 -41.79 -14.27 -3.66
N LYS A 229 -42.13 -15.08 -4.67
CA LYS A 229 -42.86 -14.62 -5.86
C LYS A 229 -44.28 -14.15 -5.51
N GLU A 230 -44.97 -14.87 -4.62
CA GLU A 230 -46.29 -14.49 -4.10
C GLU A 230 -46.24 -13.17 -3.30
N LEU A 231 -45.13 -12.91 -2.61
CA LEU A 231 -44.84 -11.63 -1.93
C LEU A 231 -44.40 -10.51 -2.90
N GLY A 232 -44.38 -10.77 -4.21
CA GLY A 232 -44.05 -9.77 -5.24
C GLY A 232 -42.56 -9.53 -5.44
N TYR A 233 -41.67 -10.36 -4.89
CA TYR A 233 -40.22 -10.19 -5.06
C TYR A 233 -39.86 -10.46 -6.53
N GLY A 234 -39.01 -9.60 -7.09
CA GLY A 234 -38.62 -9.64 -8.50
C GLY A 234 -39.76 -9.29 -9.47
N SER A 235 -40.96 -8.97 -8.97
CA SER A 235 -42.08 -8.57 -9.82
C SER A 235 -41.78 -7.20 -10.43
N GLY A 236 -41.96 -7.09 -11.75
CA GLY A 236 -41.66 -5.86 -12.49
C GLY A 236 -40.17 -5.64 -12.74
N TYR A 237 -39.30 -6.61 -12.49
CA TYR A 237 -37.90 -6.53 -12.94
C TYR A 237 -37.83 -6.46 -14.46
N GLU A 238 -37.12 -5.47 -15.00
CA GLU A 238 -36.82 -5.38 -16.42
C GLU A 238 -35.37 -5.78 -16.65
N TYR A 239 -35.15 -6.83 -17.43
CA TYR A 239 -33.79 -7.28 -17.72
C TYR A 239 -33.14 -6.31 -18.72
N ASP A 240 -32.14 -5.56 -18.26
CA ASP A 240 -31.52 -4.47 -19.04
C ASP A 240 -31.09 -4.91 -20.44
N HIS A 241 -30.51 -6.11 -20.59
CA HIS A 241 -30.04 -6.61 -21.89
C HIS A 241 -31.17 -6.82 -22.93
N ASP A 242 -32.41 -7.00 -22.50
CA ASP A 242 -33.57 -7.13 -23.39
C ASP A 242 -34.20 -5.76 -23.72
N ALA A 243 -33.86 -4.73 -22.94
CA ALA A 243 -34.34 -3.37 -23.18
C ALA A 243 -33.57 -2.70 -24.34
N PRO A 244 -34.19 -1.75 -25.06
CA PRO A 244 -33.47 -0.89 -25.99
C PRO A 244 -32.25 -0.24 -25.31
N GLN A 245 -31.16 -0.09 -26.07
CA GLN A 245 -29.87 0.40 -25.57
C GLN A 245 -29.22 -0.44 -24.45
N ALA A 246 -29.74 -1.63 -24.16
CA ALA A 246 -29.37 -2.45 -23.01
C ALA A 246 -29.52 -1.71 -21.67
N PHE A 247 -30.59 -0.90 -21.54
CA PHE A 247 -30.86 -0.06 -20.37
C PHE A 247 -32.36 0.08 -20.11
N SER A 248 -32.83 -0.46 -18.99
CA SER A 248 -34.23 -0.43 -18.56
C SER A 248 -34.65 0.94 -18.03
N GLY A 249 -33.75 1.64 -17.34
CA GLY A 249 -34.02 2.90 -16.66
C GLY A 249 -34.57 2.73 -15.23
N GLN A 250 -34.70 1.50 -14.72
CA GLN A 250 -35.27 1.23 -13.40
C GLN A 250 -34.53 1.94 -12.26
N ASP A 251 -35.28 2.35 -11.21
CA ASP A 251 -34.67 2.90 -10.01
C ASP A 251 -34.24 1.79 -9.03
N TYR A 252 -32.95 1.76 -8.76
CA TYR A 252 -32.36 0.81 -7.84
C TYR A 252 -32.24 1.34 -6.41
N PHE A 253 -32.62 2.60 -6.17
CA PHE A 253 -32.76 3.13 -4.82
C PHE A 253 -34.13 2.79 -4.22
N PRO A 254 -34.20 2.47 -2.92
CA PRO A 254 -35.46 2.44 -2.20
C PRO A 254 -36.15 3.80 -2.26
N GLU A 255 -37.48 3.81 -2.33
CA GLU A 255 -38.28 5.03 -2.39
C GLU A 255 -38.03 5.94 -1.18
N GLU A 256 -37.85 5.34 0.01
CA GLU A 256 -37.60 6.05 1.25
C GLU A 256 -36.24 6.76 1.29
N VAL A 257 -35.26 6.24 0.55
CA VAL A 257 -33.94 6.87 0.40
C VAL A 257 -33.94 7.89 -0.74
N GLY A 258 -34.80 7.65 -1.74
CA GLY A 258 -34.80 8.38 -2.99
C GLY A 258 -33.50 8.19 -3.79
N ARG A 259 -33.53 8.57 -5.07
CA ARG A 259 -32.33 8.51 -5.91
C ARG A 259 -31.23 9.43 -5.39
N GLN A 260 -30.06 8.86 -5.13
CA GLN A 260 -28.88 9.60 -4.69
C GLN A 260 -27.84 9.76 -5.81
N LYS A 261 -27.09 10.86 -5.77
CA LYS A 261 -25.93 11.10 -6.65
C LYS A 261 -24.64 11.17 -5.84
N PHE A 262 -24.01 10.02 -5.61
CA PHE A 262 -22.75 9.96 -4.86
C PHE A 262 -21.52 10.25 -5.72
N TYR A 263 -21.49 9.71 -6.94
CA TYR A 263 -20.34 9.82 -7.82
C TYR A 263 -20.49 11.02 -8.76
N VAL A 264 -19.59 11.99 -8.59
CA VAL A 264 -19.51 13.20 -9.41
C VAL A 264 -18.12 13.23 -10.04
N PRO A 265 -17.95 12.67 -11.26
CA PRO A 265 -16.67 12.70 -11.95
C PRO A 265 -16.22 14.13 -12.24
N VAL A 266 -14.91 14.32 -12.35
CA VAL A 266 -14.26 15.58 -12.73
C VAL A 266 -13.85 15.57 -14.20
N GLU A 267 -13.67 16.75 -14.77
CA GLU A 267 -13.26 16.94 -16.18
C GLU A 267 -11.75 16.71 -16.42
N ARG A 268 -11.19 15.64 -15.83
CA ARG A 268 -9.76 15.27 -15.90
C ARG A 268 -9.61 13.81 -16.37
N GLY A 269 -8.65 13.59 -17.28
CA GLY A 269 -8.33 12.25 -17.77
C GLY A 269 -9.53 11.47 -18.29
N PHE A 270 -9.61 10.19 -17.95
CA PHE A 270 -10.65 9.27 -18.39
C PHE A 270 -12.03 9.56 -17.78
N GLU A 271 -12.11 10.32 -16.68
CA GLU A 271 -13.39 10.72 -16.09
C GLU A 271 -14.24 11.60 -17.02
N ARG A 272 -13.65 12.24 -18.03
CA ARG A 272 -14.41 12.92 -19.11
C ARG A 272 -15.31 11.95 -19.87
N GLU A 273 -14.79 10.76 -20.19
CA GLU A 273 -15.58 9.73 -20.89
C GLU A 273 -16.63 9.11 -19.96
N ILE A 274 -16.30 8.96 -18.68
CA ILE A 274 -17.26 8.50 -17.68
C ILE A 274 -18.40 9.52 -17.53
N SER A 275 -18.08 10.82 -17.51
CA SER A 275 -19.07 11.90 -17.44
C SER A 275 -20.04 11.86 -18.62
N LYS A 276 -19.53 11.67 -19.84
CA LYS A 276 -20.38 11.50 -21.04
C LYS A 276 -21.30 10.29 -20.94
N ARG A 277 -20.79 9.14 -20.48
CA ARG A 277 -21.59 7.92 -20.31
C ARG A 277 -22.70 8.13 -19.27
N LEU A 278 -22.37 8.70 -18.12
CA LEU A 278 -23.37 8.99 -17.08
C LEU A 278 -24.42 9.97 -17.58
N ALA A 279 -24.03 11.05 -18.27
CA ALA A 279 -24.97 12.00 -18.86
C ALA A 279 -25.91 11.33 -19.88
N TYR A 280 -25.40 10.41 -20.71
CA TYR A 280 -26.21 9.62 -21.63
C TYR A 280 -27.24 8.75 -20.90
N TRP A 281 -26.83 8.03 -19.85
CA TRP A 281 -27.74 7.20 -19.05
C TRP A 281 -28.78 8.02 -18.29
N HIS A 282 -28.42 9.20 -17.79
CA HIS A 282 -29.37 10.13 -17.18
C HIS A 282 -30.40 10.61 -18.19
N LYS A 283 -29.98 11.05 -19.38
CA LYS A 283 -30.88 11.48 -20.45
C LYS A 283 -31.89 10.38 -20.84
N LEU A 284 -31.42 9.14 -21.02
CA LEU A 284 -32.30 8.02 -21.35
C LEU A 284 -33.29 7.70 -20.24
N ARG A 285 -32.90 7.91 -18.98
CA ARG A 285 -33.79 7.71 -17.83
C ARG A 285 -34.89 8.77 -17.80
N ASP A 286 -34.51 10.05 -17.93
CA ASP A 286 -35.44 11.17 -17.95
C ASP A 286 -36.47 11.03 -19.10
N GLU A 287 -36.02 10.60 -20.28
CA GLU A 287 -36.89 10.35 -21.45
C GLU A 287 -37.90 9.21 -21.26
N ARG A 288 -37.66 8.30 -20.30
CA ARG A 288 -38.56 7.18 -19.97
C ARG A 288 -39.48 7.48 -18.79
N GLU A 289 -39.11 8.42 -17.94
CA GLU A 289 -39.95 8.94 -16.85
C GLU A 289 -40.98 9.98 -17.35
N THR A 290 -40.81 10.51 -18.58
CA THR A 290 -41.71 11.47 -19.24
C THR A 290 -42.71 10.78 -20.17
#